data_AF-A0A2T3L982-F1
#
_entry.id   AF-A0A2T3L982-F1
#
_cell.length_a   1.000
_cell.length_b   1.000
_cell.length_c   1.000
_cell.angle_alpha   90.00
_cell.angle_beta   90.00
_cell.angle_gamma   90.00
#
_symmetry.space_group_name_H-M   'P 1'
#
loop_
_entity.id
_entity.type
_entity.pdbx_description
1 polymer ?
#
loop_
_entity_poly.entity_id
_entity_poly.type
_entity_poly.pdbx_seq_one_letter_code
_entity_poly.pdbx_strand_id
1 'polypeptide(L)'
;MRYDKLTKRTVWVVDCRHVGQGKSALLYLSKCLYRGVLADNNILYKDNGNITFRYLDSQTKADYFCPCCHHLMRCLGVFRPR
;
A
#
# COMPACT_ATOMS: atom_id res chain seq x y z
N MET A 1 -5.81 34.55 -27.28
CA MET A 1 -7.02 34.03 -26.60
C MET A 1 -8.09 33.74 -27.64
N ARG A 2 -8.23 32.49 -28.07
CA ARG A 2 -9.44 31.92 -28.68
C ARG A 2 -9.32 30.41 -28.53
N TYR A 3 -10.03 29.83 -27.56
CA TYR A 3 -10.29 28.39 -27.58
C TYR A 3 -11.76 28.20 -27.96
N ASP A 4 -11.90 27.70 -29.18
CA ASP A 4 -13.12 27.47 -29.91
C ASP A 4 -13.97 26.41 -29.21
N LYS A 5 -15.29 26.66 -29.15
CA LYS A 5 -16.26 25.84 -28.44
C LYS A 5 -16.64 24.65 -29.32
N LEU A 6 -16.02 23.48 -29.14
CA LEU A 6 -16.52 22.24 -29.76
C LEU A 6 -16.49 21.05 -28.78
N THR A 7 -17.70 20.50 -28.55
CA THR A 7 -17.99 19.10 -28.16
C THR A 7 -17.18 18.48 -27.02
N LYS A 8 -17.54 18.80 -25.77
CA LYS A 8 -16.88 18.23 -24.58
C LYS A 8 -17.34 16.80 -24.29
N ARG A 9 -16.81 15.80 -25.00
CA ARG A 9 -16.56 14.49 -24.36
C ARG A 9 -15.56 14.78 -23.25
N THR A 10 -15.89 14.46 -22.00
CA THR A 10 -15.02 14.71 -20.84
C THR A 10 -13.80 13.79 -20.93
N VAL A 11 -12.82 14.19 -21.72
CA VAL A 11 -11.47 13.64 -21.65
C VAL A 11 -10.95 14.01 -20.27
N TRP A 12 -10.78 13.00 -19.41
CA TRP A 12 -10.12 13.19 -18.11
C TRP A 12 -8.67 13.57 -18.37
N VAL A 13 -8.39 14.87 -18.36
CA VAL A 13 -7.03 15.40 -18.44
C VAL A 13 -6.51 15.55 -17.02
N VAL A 14 -5.55 14.72 -16.63
CA VAL A 14 -4.86 14.82 -15.34
C VAL A 14 -3.62 15.69 -15.52
N ASP A 15 -3.55 16.82 -14.82
CA ASP A 15 -2.35 17.67 -14.74
C ASP A 15 -1.48 17.20 -13.56
N CYS A 16 -0.49 16.35 -13.85
CA CYS A 16 0.49 15.92 -12.86
C CYS A 16 1.68 16.89 -12.84
N ARG A 17 1.87 17.59 -11.71
CA ARG A 17 3.05 18.43 -11.48
C ARG A 17 3.94 17.83 -10.41
N HIS A 18 5.26 17.89 -10.61
CA HIS A 18 6.23 17.43 -9.61
C HIS A 18 6.25 18.39 -8.41
N VAL A 19 5.87 17.89 -7.23
CA VAL A 19 5.73 18.66 -5.98
C VAL A 19 6.94 18.53 -5.03
N GLY A 20 8.11 18.12 -5.53
CA GLY A 20 9.34 17.97 -4.76
C GLY A 20 9.61 16.53 -4.30
N GLN A 21 10.51 16.36 -3.31
CA GLN A 21 11.00 15.03 -2.90
C GLN A 21 9.99 14.15 -2.14
N GLY A 22 8.77 14.63 -1.87
CA GLY A 22 7.68 13.80 -1.37
C GLY A 22 7.87 13.18 0.02
N LYS A 23 8.91 13.52 0.80
CA LYS A 23 9.17 12.91 2.11
C LYS A 23 8.01 13.06 3.10
N SER A 24 7.39 14.25 3.16
CA SER A 24 6.20 14.50 3.99
C SER A 24 4.98 13.71 3.48
N ALA A 25 4.80 13.61 2.16
CA ALA A 25 3.75 12.79 1.56
C ALA A 25 3.93 11.31 1.86
N LEU A 26 5.17 10.80 1.81
CA LEU A 26 5.52 9.43 2.21
C LEU A 26 5.26 9.16 3.69
N LEU A 27 5.59 10.11 4.58
CA LEU A 27 5.29 10.00 6.01
C LEU A 27 3.77 10.01 6.29
N TYR A 28 3.02 10.79 5.53
CA TYR A 28 1.56 10.82 5.62
C TYR A 28 0.95 9.50 5.12
N LEU A 29 1.39 9.05 3.93
CA LEU A 29 0.92 7.82 3.30
C LEU A 29 1.31 6.58 4.09
N SER A 30 2.50 6.53 4.69
CA SER A 30 2.93 5.38 5.49
C SER A 30 1.99 5.13 6.67
N LYS A 31 1.46 6.20 7.27
CA LYS A 31 0.46 6.10 8.35
C LYS A 31 -0.88 5.56 7.86
N CYS A 32 -1.31 5.96 6.67
CA CYS A 32 -2.52 5.43 6.02
C CYS A 32 -2.33 3.96 5.60
N LEU A 33 -1.18 3.61 5.05
CA LEU A 33 -0.82 2.24 4.68
C LEU A 33 -0.71 1.34 5.90
N TYR A 34 -0.13 1.82 7.00
CA TYR A 34 -0.11 1.10 8.27
C TYR A 34 -1.52 0.76 8.74
N ARG A 35 -2.43 1.75 8.77
CA ARG A 35 -3.81 1.54 9.21
C ARG A 35 -4.64 0.66 8.28
N GLY A 36 -4.44 0.77 6.96
CA GLY A 36 -5.27 0.07 5.97
C GLY A 36 -4.76 -1.32 5.57
N VAL A 37 -3.44 -1.52 5.57
CA VAL A 37 -2.80 -2.72 5.01
C VAL A 37 -2.06 -3.53 6.07
N LEU A 38 -1.45 -2.87 7.06
CA LEU A 38 -0.59 -3.50 8.07
C LEU A 38 -1.12 -3.21 9.48
N ALA A 39 -2.39 -3.52 9.73
CA ALA A 39 -2.95 -3.39 11.07
C ALA A 39 -2.17 -4.28 12.07
N ASP A 40 -1.94 -3.77 13.29
CA ASP A 40 -1.23 -4.48 14.37
C ASP A 40 -1.80 -5.88 14.64
N ASN A 41 -3.11 -6.03 14.45
CA ASN A 41 -3.84 -7.28 14.64
C ASN A 41 -3.32 -8.43 13.75
N ASN A 42 -2.61 -8.13 12.66
CA ASN A 42 -2.07 -9.13 11.74
C ASN A 42 -0.60 -9.48 12.02
N ILE A 43 0.02 -8.91 13.07
CA ILE A 43 1.36 -9.26 13.50
C ILE A 43 1.33 -10.62 14.19
N LEU A 44 2.07 -11.59 13.65
CA LEU A 44 2.16 -12.95 14.18
C LEU A 44 3.32 -13.10 15.18
N TYR A 45 4.52 -12.66 14.77
CA TYR A 45 5.74 -12.83 15.55
C TYR A 45 6.70 -11.65 15.33
N LYS A 46 7.52 -11.39 16.33
CA LYS A 46 8.60 -10.40 16.28
C LYS A 46 9.89 -11.09 16.73
N ASP A 47 10.88 -11.16 15.85
CA ASP A 47 12.15 -11.83 16.10
C ASP A 47 13.32 -11.01 15.54
N ASN A 48 14.34 -10.71 16.34
CA ASN A 48 15.60 -10.06 15.94
C ASN A 48 15.48 -8.87 14.94
N GLY A 49 14.46 -8.03 15.08
CA GLY A 49 14.23 -6.87 14.19
C GLY A 49 13.42 -7.18 12.93
N ASN A 50 12.91 -8.40 12.77
CA ASN A 50 11.91 -8.78 11.79
C ASN A 50 10.55 -8.96 12.47
N ILE A 51 9.50 -8.53 11.77
CA ILE A 51 8.12 -8.74 12.16
C ILE A 51 7.47 -9.58 11.07
N THR A 52 6.82 -10.66 11.48
CA THR A 52 6.07 -11.51 10.55
C THR A 52 4.59 -11.13 10.60
N PHE A 53 3.99 -10.86 9.46
CA PHE A 53 2.57 -10.55 9.31
C PHE A 53 1.82 -11.68 8.63
N ARG A 54 0.58 -11.90 9.04
CA ARG A 54 -0.36 -12.75 8.31
C ARG A 54 -0.78 -12.04 7.03
N TYR A 55 -0.67 -12.73 5.90
CA TYR A 55 -1.16 -12.20 4.63
C TYR A 55 -2.64 -12.55 4.44
N LEU A 56 -3.47 -11.52 4.31
CA LEU A 56 -4.88 -11.64 3.97
C LEU A 56 -5.09 -11.14 2.54
N ASP A 57 -5.75 -11.93 1.73
CA ASP A 57 -6.16 -11.52 0.39
C ASP A 57 -7.20 -10.39 0.51
N SER A 58 -7.01 -9.29 -0.23
CA SER A 58 -7.84 -8.10 -0.09
C SER A 58 -9.26 -8.26 -0.64
N GLN A 59 -9.48 -9.20 -1.57
CA GLN A 59 -10.80 -9.50 -2.13
C GLN A 59 -11.57 -10.48 -1.25
N THR A 60 -10.92 -11.54 -0.79
CA THR A 60 -11.59 -12.62 -0.05
C THR A 60 -11.51 -12.44 1.48
N LYS A 61 -10.62 -11.58 1.97
CA LYS A 61 -10.28 -11.42 3.40
C LYS A 61 -9.87 -12.73 4.08
N ALA A 62 -9.40 -13.70 3.30
CA ALA A 62 -8.98 -15.00 3.79
C ALA A 62 -7.45 -15.12 3.77
N ASP A 63 -6.94 -16.08 4.54
CA ASP A 63 -5.52 -16.44 4.51
C ASP A 63 -5.16 -17.01 3.15
N TYR A 64 -4.12 -16.45 2.53
CA TYR A 64 -3.65 -16.92 1.23
C TYR A 64 -2.55 -17.98 1.42
N PHE A 65 -2.64 -19.07 0.67
CA PHE A 65 -1.68 -20.17 0.69
C PHE A 65 -0.80 -20.12 -0.55
N CYS A 66 0.49 -20.49 -0.45
CA CYS A 66 1.33 -20.55 -1.65
C CYS A 66 0.74 -21.56 -2.64
N PRO A 67 0.49 -21.18 -3.90
CA PRO A 67 0.06 -22.12 -4.93
C PRO A 67 1.13 -23.20 -5.23
N CYS A 68 2.37 -22.97 -4.79
CA CYS A 68 3.51 -23.84 -5.00
C CYS A 68 3.66 -24.97 -3.96
N CYS A 69 3.35 -24.69 -2.70
CA CYS A 69 3.68 -25.60 -1.59
C CYS A 69 2.63 -25.63 -0.47
N HIS A 70 1.48 -24.98 -0.66
CA HIS A 70 0.34 -24.96 0.27
C HIS A 70 0.67 -24.49 1.71
N HIS A 71 1.79 -23.80 1.91
CA HIS A 71 2.09 -23.14 3.17
C HIS A 71 1.39 -21.79 3.25
N LEU A 72 1.00 -21.42 4.47
CA LEU A 72 0.39 -20.12 4.75
C LEU A 72 1.36 -18.98 4.39
N MET A 73 0.95 -18.04 3.55
CA MET A 73 1.80 -16.91 3.21
C MET A 73 1.94 -15.98 4.41
N ARG A 74 3.20 -15.71 4.77
CA ARG A 74 3.56 -14.77 5.82
C ARG A 74 4.47 -13.70 5.23
N CYS A 75 4.17 -12.43 5.47
CA CYS A 75 4.99 -11.33 5.01
C CYS A 75 6.05 -11.00 6.07
N LEU A 76 7.31 -10.86 5.65
CA LEU A 76 8.38 -10.36 6.51
C LEU A 76 8.50 -8.84 6.36
N GLY A 77 8.30 -8.12 7.46
CA GLY A 77 8.61 -6.71 7.57
C GLY A 77 9.87 -6.50 8.41
N VAL A 78 10.70 -5.52 8.03
CA VAL A 78 11.91 -5.16 8.79
C VAL A 78 11.56 -4.02 9.74
N PHE A 79 11.67 -4.27 11.05
CA PHE A 79 11.50 -3.27 12.09
C PHE A 79 12.87 -2.75 12.54
N ARG A 80 13.18 -1.50 12.20
CA ARG A 80 14.36 -0.80 12.72
C ARG A 80 14.01 -0.20 14.10
N PRO A 81 14.53 -0.73 15.22
CA PRO A 81 14.41 -0.04 16.50
C PRO A 81 15.14 1.31 16.43
N ARG A 82 14.51 2.34 16.99
CA ARG A 82 15.01 3.72 17.02
C ARG A 82 16.03 3.90 18.13
#